data_AF-A0A820VAE5-F1
#
_entry.id   AF-A0A820VAE5-F1
#
_cell.length_a   1.000
_cell.length_b   1.000
_cell.length_c   1.000
_cell.angle_alpha   90.00
_cell.angle_beta   90.00
_cell.angle_gamma   90.00
#
_symmetry.space_group_name_H-M   'P 1'
#
loop_
_entity.id
_entity.type
_entity.pdbx_description
1 polymer ?
#
loop_
_entity_poly.entity_id
_entity_poly.type
_entity_poly.pdbx_seq_one_letter_code
_entity_poly.pdbx_strand_id
1 'polypeptide(L)'
;MTTNSNIEKLDVKLPNSEDSGKLAFILFNVFTEEECSEWIKLTEERCYKPALVNVGVREVSMPDVRNNDRCIIDDVDMAKKLFDRIKSYLPDKWNSYQLVGLNGRLRFLRYDPGQVFKGHMGIIVLFIQIS
;
A
#
# COMPACT_ATOMS: atom_id res chain seq x y z
N MET A 1 9.56 -16.66 -14.98
CA MET A 1 10.57 -15.65 -15.35
C MET A 1 10.74 -14.76 -14.14
N THR A 2 11.86 -14.89 -13.44
CA THR A 2 12.21 -14.03 -12.29
C THR A 2 12.76 -12.72 -12.85
N THR A 3 11.93 -11.69 -12.87
CA THR A 3 12.38 -10.32 -13.10
C THR A 3 13.30 -9.94 -11.94
N ASN A 4 14.60 -9.86 -12.22
CA ASN A 4 15.61 -9.29 -11.32
C ASN A 4 15.38 -7.77 -11.29
N SER A 5 14.34 -7.33 -10.58
CA SER A 5 14.21 -5.92 -10.25
C SER A 5 15.26 -5.62 -9.20
N ASN A 6 16.21 -4.73 -9.54
CA ASN A 6 17.19 -4.23 -8.57
C ASN A 6 16.46 -3.27 -7.62
N ILE A 7 15.80 -3.83 -6.60
CA ILE A 7 15.05 -3.06 -5.63
C ILE A 7 16.04 -2.28 -4.75
N GLU A 8 15.91 -0.96 -4.78
CA GLU A 8 16.74 -0.05 -3.99
C GLU A 8 15.98 0.38 -2.74
N LYS A 9 16.59 0.21 -1.57
CA LYS A 9 16.01 0.64 -0.29
C LYS A 9 16.61 1.98 0.16
N LEU A 10 15.74 2.91 0.51
CA LEU A 10 16.10 4.19 1.14
C LEU A 10 15.44 4.29 2.50
N ASP A 11 16.24 4.27 3.57
CA ASP A 11 15.73 4.49 4.93
C ASP A 11 15.31 5.95 5.13
N VAL A 12 14.13 6.15 5.72
CA VAL A 12 13.55 7.48 5.94
C VAL A 12 13.75 7.89 7.38
N LYS A 13 14.39 9.05 7.58
CA LYS A 13 14.46 9.69 8.89
C LYS A 13 13.14 10.40 9.17
N LEU A 14 12.42 9.95 10.19
CA LEU A 14 11.16 10.56 10.59
C LEU A 14 11.41 11.96 11.20
N PRO A 15 10.61 12.97 10.82
CA PRO A 15 10.89 14.37 11.16
C PRO A 15 10.56 14.72 12.61
N ASN A 16 9.61 14.02 13.25
CA ASN A 16 9.13 14.36 14.58
C ASN A 16 9.74 13.45 15.65
N SER A 17 10.05 14.01 16.82
CA SER A 17 10.59 13.25 17.97
C SER A 17 9.59 12.24 18.54
N GLU A 18 8.28 12.50 18.41
CA GLU A 18 7.19 11.60 18.80
C GLU A 18 7.14 10.31 17.96
N ASP A 19 7.82 10.30 16.81
CA ASP A 19 7.93 9.13 15.94
C ASP A 19 9.14 8.23 16.29
N SER A 20 9.83 8.51 17.40
CA SER A 20 10.92 7.69 17.90
C SER A 20 10.47 6.22 18.07
N GLY A 21 11.22 5.30 17.46
CA GLY A 21 10.91 3.87 17.44
C GLY A 21 9.93 3.42 16.34
N LYS A 22 9.44 4.33 15.50
CA LYS A 22 8.70 3.97 14.27
C LYS A 22 9.69 3.71 13.12
N LEU A 23 9.25 2.93 12.13
CA LEU A 23 10.03 2.59 10.93
C LEU A 23 9.34 3.12 9.69
N ALA A 24 10.13 3.76 8.82
CA ALA A 24 9.74 4.14 7.48
C ALA A 24 10.95 3.98 6.55
N PHE A 25 10.70 3.45 5.35
CA PHE A 25 11.68 3.36 4.27
C PHE A 25 10.93 3.30 2.93
N ILE A 26 11.63 3.62 1.86
CA ILE A 26 11.14 3.56 0.49
C ILE A 26 11.83 2.40 -0.21
N LEU A 27 11.08 1.63 -1.00
CA LEU A 27 11.61 0.64 -1.93
C LEU A 27 11.33 1.13 -3.35
N PHE A 28 12.39 1.43 -4.10
CA PHE A 28 12.29 1.76 -5.51
C PHE A 28 12.32 0.49 -6.36
N ASN A 29 11.73 0.55 -7.55
CA ASN A 29 11.74 -0.54 -8.53
C ASN A 29 11.14 -1.85 -7.99
N VAL A 30 10.16 -1.77 -7.08
CA VAL A 30 9.43 -2.95 -6.60
C VAL A 30 8.69 -3.62 -7.75
N PHE A 31 8.23 -2.86 -8.74
CA PHE A 31 7.59 -3.36 -9.95
C PHE A 31 8.30 -2.79 -11.17
N THR A 32 8.32 -3.54 -12.27
CA THR A 32 8.68 -2.99 -13.59
C THR A 32 7.52 -2.17 -14.15
N GLU A 33 7.77 -1.35 -15.17
CA GLU A 33 6.73 -0.55 -15.83
C GLU A 33 5.61 -1.43 -16.43
N GLU A 34 5.96 -2.61 -16.95
CA GLU A 34 5.00 -3.58 -17.48
C GLU A 34 4.11 -4.15 -16.37
N GLU A 35 4.71 -4.56 -15.25
CA GLU A 35 3.95 -5.05 -14.09
C GLU A 35 3.05 -3.97 -13.51
N CYS A 36 3.55 -2.73 -13.41
CA CYS A 36 2.76 -1.56 -13.04
C CYS A 36 1.53 -1.40 -13.95
N SER A 37 1.73 -1.47 -15.26
CA SER A 37 0.67 -1.35 -16.28
C SER A 37 -0.35 -2.48 -16.18
N GLU A 38 0.09 -3.72 -15.95
CA GLU A 38 -0.79 -4.88 -15.77
C GLU A 38 -1.67 -4.73 -14.52
N TRP A 39 -1.09 -4.26 -13.41
CA TRP A 39 -1.81 -4.06 -12.15
C TRP A 39 -2.83 -2.92 -12.27
N ILE A 40 -2.46 -1.81 -12.92
CA ILE A 40 -3.40 -0.72 -13.21
C ILE A 40 -4.57 -1.25 -14.03
N LYS A 41 -4.29 -1.87 -15.18
CA LYS A 41 -5.33 -2.41 -16.07
C LYS A 41 -6.27 -3.37 -15.34
N LEU A 42 -5.71 -4.30 -14.57
CA LEU A 42 -6.49 -5.26 -13.79
C LEU A 42 -7.48 -4.58 -12.83
N THR A 43 -7.07 -3.48 -12.19
CA THR A 43 -7.89 -2.79 -11.19
C THR A 43 -8.94 -1.88 -11.81
N GLU A 44 -8.61 -1.24 -12.94
CA GLU A 44 -9.52 -0.42 -13.73
C GLU A 44 -10.70 -1.25 -14.28
N GLU A 45 -10.44 -2.49 -14.70
CA GLU A 45 -11.46 -3.40 -15.24
C GLU A 45 -12.39 -3.98 -14.16
N ARG A 46 -12.02 -3.93 -12.87
CA ARG A 46 -12.77 -4.62 -11.80
C ARG A 46 -13.85 -3.77 -11.16
N CYS A 47 -13.50 -2.76 -10.35
CA CYS A 47 -14.51 -2.11 -9.48
C CYS A 47 -14.03 -0.87 -8.69
N TYR A 48 -13.41 0.13 -9.31
CA TYR A 48 -13.22 1.41 -8.61
C TYR A 48 -14.57 2.01 -8.19
N LYS A 49 -14.68 2.35 -6.90
CA LYS A 49 -15.83 3.02 -6.29
C LYS A 49 -15.34 4.09 -5.32
N PRO A 50 -16.16 5.10 -5.00
CA PRO A 50 -15.80 6.11 -4.00
C PRO A 50 -15.31 5.47 -2.71
N ALA A 51 -14.11 5.85 -2.28
CA ALA A 51 -13.51 5.30 -1.08
C ALA A 51 -14.16 5.89 0.18
N LEU A 52 -14.82 5.04 0.94
CA LEU A 52 -15.48 5.45 2.18
C LEU A 52 -14.51 5.43 3.37
N VAL A 53 -14.81 6.26 4.36
CA VAL A 53 -14.07 6.32 5.64
C VAL A 53 -14.70 5.34 6.61
N ASN A 54 -13.88 4.45 7.19
CA ASN A 54 -14.32 3.58 8.28
C ASN A 54 -14.36 4.37 9.59
N VAL A 55 -15.55 4.46 10.20
CA VAL A 55 -15.79 5.15 11.47
C VAL A 55 -16.12 4.16 12.60
N GLY A 56 -15.49 2.97 12.56
CA GLY A 56 -15.68 1.88 13.51
C GLY A 56 -16.76 0.89 13.05
N VAL A 57 -18.03 1.24 13.23
CA VAL A 57 -19.16 0.32 12.96
C VAL A 57 -19.68 0.37 11.53
N ARG A 58 -19.32 1.40 10.76
CA ARG A 58 -19.78 1.59 9.38
C ARG A 58 -18.74 2.32 8.53
N GLU A 59 -18.96 2.28 7.23
CA GLU A 59 -18.27 3.10 6.26
C GLU A 59 -19.16 4.28 5.85
N VAL A 60 -18.61 5.50 5.85
CA VAL A 60 -19.34 6.74 5.55
C VAL A 60 -18.59 7.53 4.49
N SER A 61 -19.33 8.16 3.57
CA SER A 61 -18.75 9.11 2.63
C SER A 61 -18.42 10.41 3.36
N MET A 62 -17.14 10.79 3.33
CA MET A 62 -16.63 12.02 3.94
C MET A 62 -15.70 12.71 2.92
N PRO A 63 -16.25 13.34 1.87
CA PRO A 63 -15.46 13.90 0.77
C PRO A 63 -14.45 14.97 1.22
N ASP A 64 -14.74 15.68 2.32
CA ASP A 64 -13.81 16.65 2.91
C ASP A 64 -12.56 16.00 3.55
N VAL A 65 -12.62 14.70 3.84
CA VAL A 65 -11.52 13.91 4.42
C VAL A 65 -10.81 13.12 3.32
N ARG A 66 -11.59 12.46 2.47
CA ARG A 66 -11.15 11.61 1.37
C ARG A 66 -12.19 11.61 0.27
N ASN A 67 -11.79 11.93 -0.96
CA ASN A 67 -12.69 11.99 -2.13
C ASN A 67 -12.20 11.15 -3.31
N ASN A 68 -11.25 10.23 -3.08
CA ASN A 68 -10.68 9.40 -4.12
C ASN A 68 -11.37 8.03 -4.23
N ASP A 69 -11.04 7.27 -5.27
CA ASP A 69 -11.64 5.95 -5.50
C ASP A 69 -10.80 4.80 -4.94
N ARG A 70 -11.47 3.70 -4.62
CA ARG A 70 -10.87 2.47 -4.11
C ARG A 70 -11.42 1.25 -4.83
N CYS A 71 -10.51 0.36 -5.24
CA CYS A 71 -10.80 -1.01 -5.64
C CYS A 71 -10.24 -1.96 -4.57
N ILE A 72 -11.03 -2.94 -4.14
CA ILE A 72 -10.61 -3.97 -3.19
C ILE A 72 -10.54 -5.30 -3.92
N ILE A 73 -9.40 -5.96 -3.84
CA ILE A 73 -9.19 -7.30 -4.40
C ILE A 73 -8.76 -8.23 -3.26
N ASP A 74 -9.57 -9.25 -2.99
CA ASP A 74 -9.23 -10.33 -2.08
C ASP A 74 -8.52 -11.44 -2.88
N ASP A 75 -7.18 -11.49 -2.80
CA ASP A 75 -6.33 -12.42 -3.54
C ASP A 75 -5.04 -12.73 -2.76
N VAL A 76 -5.00 -13.92 -2.14
CA VAL A 76 -3.89 -14.35 -1.29
C VAL A 76 -2.63 -14.62 -2.11
N ASP A 77 -2.76 -15.11 -3.34
CA ASP A 77 -1.62 -15.44 -4.18
C ASP A 77 -0.94 -14.18 -4.69
N MET A 78 -1.71 -13.16 -5.08
CA MET A 78 -1.19 -11.85 -5.45
C MET A 78 -0.47 -11.18 -4.27
N ALA A 79 -1.08 -11.22 -3.08
CA ALA A 79 -0.45 -10.70 -1.86
C ALA A 79 0.83 -11.46 -1.52
N LYS A 80 0.86 -12.79 -1.71
CA LYS A 80 2.04 -13.62 -1.47
C LYS A 80 3.17 -13.27 -2.46
N LYS A 81 2.88 -13.11 -3.75
CA LYS A 81 3.90 -12.74 -4.75
C LYS A 81 4.56 -11.40 -4.41
N LEU A 82 3.75 -10.42 -4.02
CA LEU A 82 4.25 -9.13 -3.54
C LEU A 82 5.08 -9.29 -2.26
N PHE A 83 4.58 -10.08 -1.30
CA PHE A 83 5.30 -10.34 -0.06
C PHE A 83 6.67 -10.99 -0.31
N ASP A 84 6.74 -12.07 -1.10
CA ASP A 84 7.98 -12.76 -1.43
C ASP A 84 9.01 -11.81 -2.06
N ARG A 85 8.54 -10.82 -2.83
CA ARG A 85 9.38 -9.80 -3.47
C ARG A 85 10.00 -8.81 -2.48
N ILE A 86 9.23 -8.36 -1.48
CA ILE A 86 9.68 -7.32 -0.54
C ILE A 86 10.18 -7.87 0.80
N LYS A 87 9.98 -9.17 1.07
CA LYS A 87 10.19 -9.78 2.40
C LYS A 87 11.59 -9.53 2.96
N SER A 88 12.62 -9.61 2.13
CA SER A 88 14.02 -9.39 2.56
C SER A 88 14.30 -7.97 3.07
N TYR A 89 13.43 -7.01 2.77
CA TYR A 89 13.54 -5.62 3.20
C TYR A 89 12.67 -5.30 4.42
N LEU A 90 11.78 -6.22 4.80
CA LEU A 90 10.93 -6.11 5.98
C LEU A 90 11.67 -6.66 7.21
N PRO A 91 11.44 -6.10 8.42
CA PRO A 91 11.98 -6.69 9.63
C PRO A 91 11.27 -8.01 9.95
N ASP A 92 12.04 -9.07 10.23
CA ASP A 92 11.48 -10.39 10.60
C ASP A 92 10.63 -10.33 11.88
N LYS A 93 10.88 -9.33 12.74
CA LYS A 93 10.12 -9.04 13.95
C LYS A 93 9.89 -7.54 14.10
N TRP A 94 8.71 -7.18 14.58
CA TRP A 94 8.36 -5.80 14.93
C TRP A 94 7.74 -5.79 16.33
N ASN A 95 8.43 -5.21 17.30
CA ASN A 95 8.12 -5.37 18.72
C ASN A 95 8.02 -6.86 19.11
N SER A 96 6.89 -7.30 19.66
CA SER A 96 6.62 -8.69 20.01
C SER A 96 6.03 -9.53 18.87
N TYR A 97 5.81 -8.94 17.69
CA TYR A 97 5.15 -9.61 16.57
C TYR A 97 6.16 -10.17 15.57
N GLN A 98 5.83 -11.32 14.98
CA GLN A 98 6.60 -11.95 13.91
C GLN A 98 6.02 -11.63 12.55
N LEU A 99 6.89 -11.44 11.56
CA LEU A 99 6.50 -11.25 10.17
C LEU A 99 6.02 -12.57 9.57
N VAL A 100 4.74 -12.64 9.20
CA VAL A 100 4.12 -13.86 8.61
C VAL A 100 3.67 -13.69 7.17
N GLY A 101 3.43 -12.45 6.71
CA GLY A 101 2.96 -12.18 5.35
C GLY A 101 2.21 -10.85 5.21
N LEU A 102 1.71 -10.59 4.01
CA LEU A 102 0.78 -9.50 3.72
C LEU A 102 -0.68 -9.96 3.86
N ASN A 103 -1.58 -9.02 4.15
CA ASN A 103 -3.01 -9.29 4.15
C ASN A 103 -3.48 -9.56 2.71
N GLY A 104 -4.21 -10.66 2.49
CA GLY A 104 -4.78 -11.02 1.18
C GLY A 104 -5.82 -10.03 0.64
N ARG A 105 -6.30 -9.10 1.45
CA ARG A 105 -7.17 -7.98 1.03
C ARG A 105 -6.34 -6.79 0.57
N LEU A 106 -6.04 -6.74 -0.72
CA LEU A 106 -5.34 -5.66 -1.38
C LEU A 106 -6.28 -4.48 -1.64
N ARG A 107 -5.80 -3.26 -1.38
CA ARG A 107 -6.56 -2.02 -1.55
C ARG A 107 -5.83 -1.13 -2.54
N PHE A 108 -6.43 -0.95 -3.70
CA PHE A 108 -5.94 -0.09 -4.77
C PHE A 108 -6.65 1.25 -4.68
N LEU A 109 -5.89 2.34 -4.75
CA LEU A 109 -6.40 3.68 -4.63
C LEU A 109 -6.10 4.44 -5.92
N ARG A 110 -7.14 5.03 -6.52
CA ARG A 110 -7.02 5.90 -7.69
C ARG A 110 -7.31 7.33 -7.27
N TYR A 111 -6.52 8.26 -7.78
CA TYR A 111 -6.64 9.69 -7.53
C TYR A 111 -6.65 10.44 -8.85
N ASP A 112 -7.76 11.12 -9.14
CA ASP A 112 -7.85 12.11 -10.23
C ASP A 112 -7.36 13.49 -9.76
N PRO A 113 -7.03 14.42 -10.67
CA PRO A 113 -6.65 15.78 -10.30
C PRO A 113 -7.65 16.44 -9.33
N GLY A 114 -7.15 16.91 -8.19
CA GLY A 114 -7.95 17.51 -7.13
C GLY A 114 -8.48 16.53 -6.08
N GLN A 115 -8.28 15.22 -6.26
CA GLN A 115 -8.59 14.23 -5.22
C GLN A 115 -7.46 14.13 -4.18
N VAL A 116 -7.85 13.97 -2.92
CA VAL A 116 -6.96 13.94 -1.76
C VAL A 116 -7.42 12.92 -0.73
N PHE A 117 -6.48 12.51 0.12
CA PHE A 117 -6.79 11.89 1.40
C PHE A 117 -6.00 12.63 2.48
N LYS A 118 -6.70 13.32 3.38
CA LYS A 118 -6.07 14.10 4.46
C LYS A 118 -5.31 13.20 5.45
N GLY A 119 -4.36 13.80 6.15
CA GLY A 119 -3.52 13.13 7.16
C GLY A 119 -4.36 12.40 8.20
N HIS A 120 -4.03 11.14 8.44
CA HIS A 120 -4.70 10.27 9.41
C HIS A 120 -3.68 9.25 9.95
N MET A 121 -3.98 8.64 11.10
CA MET A 121 -3.21 7.51 11.61
C MET A 121 -3.83 6.19 11.14
N GLY A 122 -3.05 5.39 10.43
CA GLY A 122 -3.42 4.03 10.00
C GLY A 122 -2.65 2.95 10.77
N ILE A 123 -2.93 1.69 10.44
CA ILE A 123 -2.03 0.57 10.79
C ILE A 123 -0.81 0.57 9.86
N ILE A 124 0.10 -0.40 9.96
CA ILE A 124 1.22 -0.56 9.00
C ILE A 124 0.67 -0.51 7.56
N VAL A 125 1.01 0.55 6.82
CA VAL A 125 0.56 0.73 5.44
C VAL A 125 1.77 0.62 4.51
N LEU A 126 1.69 -0.32 3.57
CA LEU A 126 2.58 -0.34 2.41
C LEU A 126 1.91 0.50 1.31
N PHE A 127 2.49 1.65 0.99
CA PHE A 127 2.09 2.43 -0.17
C PHE A 127 2.97 2.04 -1.35
N ILE A 128 2.35 1.50 -2.38
CA ILE A 128 2.99 1.31 -3.68
C ILE A 128 2.37 2.34 -4.59
N GLN A 129 3.17 3.33 -4.98
CA GLN A 129 2.77 4.25 -6.02
C GLN A 129 3.07 3.60 -7.36
N ILE A 130 2.02 3.48 -8.18
CA ILE A 130 2.10 3.02 -9.56
C ILE A 130 1.79 4.28 -10.39
N SER A 131 2.78 4.79 -11.11
CA SER A 131 2.69 6.00 -11.95
C SER A 131 3.05 5.67 -13.38
#